data_AF-A0A8T5QEW2-F1
#
_entry.id   AF-A0A8T5QEW2-F1
#
_cell.length_a   1.000
_cell.length_b   1.000
_cell.length_c   1.000
_cell.angle_alpha   90.00
_cell.angle_beta   90.00
_cell.angle_gamma   90.00
#
_symmetry.space_group_name_H-M   'P 1'
#
loop_
_entity.id
_entity.type
_entity.pdbx_description
1 polymer ?
#
loop_
_entity_poly.entity_id
_entity_poly.type
_entity_poly.pdbx_seq_one_letter_code
_entity_poly.pdbx_strand_id
1 'polypeptide(L)'
;MNFINYKDLVGNVKSWATKLPRDFDLIIAIPRSGIIPATLLSLYLNVPLTTIDVFTKHDYVISSGKRGNYNEKEIKKVLVVDDSINEGWEINRAREKLKDHSDLDIKYSAVYSCPSSENKIDFFYKIVEHPRCFEWNIMHHCFLQKSCLDIDGVICEDPTGEENDDGEEYRNFILNAKPKFIPTSKVKCFVTSRLEKYRSETEMWLKKYDIDYDELIMLDLPDMKTRQKLNLQGKFKAEVYNEKSDTILFIESSERQAKEIAELTQKPVLCTDNMVL
;
A
#
# COMPACT_ATOMS: atom_id res chain seq x y z
N MET A 1 13.28 4.13 -6.03
CA MET A 1 12.17 3.30 -5.51
C MET A 1 11.05 3.36 -6.54
N ASN A 2 10.51 2.22 -6.93
CA ASN A 2 9.38 2.15 -7.86
C ASN A 2 8.08 2.07 -7.07
N PHE A 3 7.27 3.13 -7.09
CA PHE A 3 5.98 3.15 -6.41
C PHE A 3 4.84 3.08 -7.43
N ILE A 4 3.80 2.32 -7.10
CA ILE A 4 2.58 2.21 -7.89
C ILE A 4 1.39 2.49 -6.98
N ASN A 5 0.60 3.49 -7.36
CA ASN A 5 -0.65 3.83 -6.68
C ASN A 5 -1.87 3.21 -7.38
N TYR A 6 -3.06 3.36 -6.80
CA TYR A 6 -4.29 2.83 -7.38
C TYR A 6 -4.62 3.43 -8.75
N LYS A 7 -4.31 4.72 -8.97
CA LYS A 7 -4.53 5.37 -10.27
C LYS A 7 -3.69 4.70 -11.36
N ASP A 8 -2.43 4.41 -11.06
CA ASP A 8 -1.54 3.66 -11.94
C ASP A 8 -2.07 2.25 -12.15
N LEU A 9 -2.48 1.53 -11.10
CA LEU A 9 -3.06 0.19 -11.22
C LEU A 9 -4.25 0.16 -12.17
N VAL A 10 -5.22 1.06 -11.99
CA VAL A 10 -6.42 1.12 -12.84
C VAL A 10 -6.04 1.41 -14.29
N GLY A 11 -5.15 2.37 -14.53
CA GLY A 11 -4.66 2.69 -15.87
C GLY A 11 -3.96 1.50 -16.54
N ASN A 12 -3.09 0.82 -15.79
CA ASN A 12 -2.33 -0.34 -16.27
C ASN A 12 -3.26 -1.52 -16.58
N VAL A 13 -4.23 -1.83 -15.72
CA VAL A 13 -5.19 -2.92 -15.96
C VAL A 13 -6.08 -2.63 -17.17
N LYS A 14 -6.52 -1.38 -17.35
CA LYS A 14 -7.28 -0.95 -18.54
C LYS A 14 -6.47 -1.20 -19.82
N SER A 15 -5.20 -0.82 -19.83
CA SER A 15 -4.29 -1.06 -20.96
C SER A 15 -3.92 -2.54 -21.13
N TRP A 16 -3.95 -3.33 -20.07
CA TRP A 16 -3.68 -4.77 -20.15
C TRP A 16 -4.84 -5.54 -20.75
N ALA A 17 -6.07 -5.18 -20.40
CA ALA A 17 -7.28 -5.82 -20.91
C ALA A 17 -7.39 -5.78 -22.44
N THR A 18 -6.76 -4.82 -23.11
CA THR A 18 -6.74 -4.76 -24.59
C THR A 18 -5.75 -5.74 -25.22
N LYS A 19 -4.79 -6.26 -24.45
CA LYS A 19 -3.73 -7.18 -24.90
C LYS A 19 -4.01 -8.64 -24.54
N LEU A 20 -4.90 -8.89 -23.57
CA LEU A 20 -5.24 -10.24 -23.14
C LEU A 20 -6.13 -10.96 -24.17
N PRO A 21 -6.01 -12.30 -24.28
CA PRO A 21 -6.99 -13.12 -25.00
C PRO A 21 -8.42 -12.86 -24.52
N ARG A 22 -9.39 -13.00 -25.43
CA ARG A 22 -10.82 -12.73 -25.19
C ARG A 22 -11.66 -14.00 -24.96
N ASP A 23 -11.01 -15.14 -24.88
CA ASP A 23 -11.61 -16.48 -24.79
C ASP A 23 -11.57 -17.06 -23.38
N PHE A 24 -11.35 -16.25 -22.34
CA PHE A 24 -11.49 -16.67 -20.95
C PHE A 24 -12.98 -16.75 -20.56
N ASP A 25 -13.35 -17.84 -19.88
CA ASP A 25 -14.71 -18.10 -19.40
C ASP A 25 -14.93 -17.62 -17.96
N LEU A 26 -13.85 -17.52 -17.18
CA LEU A 26 -13.87 -17.14 -15.76
C LEU A 26 -12.56 -16.44 -15.36
N ILE A 27 -12.67 -15.42 -14.51
CA ILE A 27 -11.54 -14.85 -13.76
C ILE A 27 -11.60 -15.34 -12.32
N ILE A 28 -10.47 -15.83 -11.81
CA ILE A 28 -10.28 -16.20 -10.40
C ILE A 28 -9.30 -15.21 -9.77
N ALA A 29 -9.79 -14.39 -8.84
CA ALA A 29 -8.94 -13.51 -8.06
C ALA A 29 -8.17 -14.29 -6.98
N ILE A 30 -6.90 -13.93 -6.77
CA ILE A 30 -6.13 -14.29 -5.56
C ILE A 30 -6.35 -13.19 -4.50
N PRO A 31 -7.00 -13.48 -3.36
CA PRO A 31 -7.14 -12.52 -2.27
C PRO A 31 -5.81 -12.23 -1.57
N ARG A 32 -5.58 -11.02 -1.06
CA ARG A 32 -6.49 -9.86 -1.05
C ARG A 32 -6.21 -8.89 -2.20
N SER A 33 -4.94 -8.57 -2.47
CA SER A 33 -4.55 -7.51 -3.39
C SER A 33 -4.95 -7.78 -4.84
N GLY A 34 -4.93 -9.04 -5.28
CA GLY A 34 -5.37 -9.46 -6.61
C GLY A 34 -6.85 -9.26 -6.92
N ILE A 35 -7.70 -9.01 -5.91
CA ILE A 35 -9.16 -8.79 -6.11
C ILE A 35 -9.44 -7.56 -6.97
N ILE A 36 -8.75 -6.45 -6.71
CA ILE A 36 -8.97 -5.20 -7.44
C ILE A 36 -8.64 -5.35 -8.93
N PRO A 37 -7.44 -5.79 -9.34
CA PRO A 37 -7.13 -5.97 -10.75
C PRO A 37 -7.98 -7.06 -11.41
N ALA A 38 -8.29 -8.16 -10.70
CA ALA A 38 -9.19 -9.19 -11.21
C ALA A 38 -10.60 -8.65 -11.51
N THR A 39 -11.14 -7.80 -10.61
CA THR A 39 -12.45 -7.15 -10.79
C THR A 39 -12.44 -6.19 -11.97
N LEU A 40 -11.38 -5.39 -12.11
CA LEU A 40 -11.25 -4.49 -13.26
C LEU A 40 -11.14 -5.27 -14.58
N LEU A 41 -10.35 -6.34 -14.62
CA LEU A 41 -10.27 -7.22 -15.78
C LEU A 41 -11.62 -7.87 -16.10
N SER A 42 -12.36 -8.33 -15.10
CA SER A 42 -13.66 -8.99 -15.29
C SER A 42 -14.66 -8.04 -15.96
N LEU A 43 -14.66 -6.77 -15.54
CA LEU A 43 -15.47 -5.72 -16.16
C LEU A 43 -15.02 -5.38 -17.59
N TYR A 44 -13.71 -5.25 -17.85
CA TYR A 44 -13.20 -4.89 -19.18
C TYR A 44 -13.30 -6.04 -20.21
N LEU A 45 -13.21 -7.28 -19.74
CA LEU A 45 -13.33 -8.48 -20.58
C LEU A 45 -14.79 -8.97 -20.66
N ASN A 46 -15.69 -8.47 -19.79
CA ASN A 46 -17.05 -8.95 -19.61
C ASN A 46 -17.09 -10.46 -19.28
N VAL A 47 -16.20 -10.87 -18.39
CA VAL A 47 -16.02 -12.25 -17.93
C VAL A 47 -16.45 -12.31 -16.45
N PRO A 48 -17.13 -13.37 -15.98
CA PRO A 48 -17.44 -13.55 -14.57
C PRO A 48 -16.20 -13.58 -13.69
N LEU A 49 -16.40 -13.28 -12.42
CA LEU A 49 -15.36 -13.24 -11.40
C LEU A 49 -15.73 -14.17 -10.26
N THR A 50 -14.76 -14.88 -9.72
CA THR A 50 -14.83 -15.49 -8.39
C THR A 50 -13.50 -15.28 -7.67
N THR A 51 -13.41 -15.72 -6.42
CA THR A 51 -12.14 -15.80 -5.70
C THR A 51 -11.71 -17.25 -5.58
N ILE A 52 -10.41 -17.51 -5.45
CA ILE A 52 -9.89 -18.87 -5.40
C ILE A 52 -10.50 -19.71 -4.27
N ASP A 53 -10.77 -19.11 -3.11
CA ASP A 53 -11.37 -19.80 -1.97
C ASP A 53 -12.85 -20.13 -2.17
N VAL A 54 -13.58 -19.30 -2.92
CA VAL A 54 -14.98 -19.58 -3.25
C VAL A 54 -15.07 -20.66 -4.32
N PHE A 55 -14.24 -20.55 -5.36
CA PHE A 55 -14.19 -21.53 -6.44
C PHE A 55 -13.91 -22.94 -5.91
N THR A 56 -12.91 -23.09 -5.05
CA THR A 56 -12.46 -24.40 -4.54
C THR A 56 -13.37 -25.03 -3.47
N LYS A 57 -14.22 -24.25 -2.79
CA LYS A 57 -15.08 -24.77 -1.71
C LYS A 57 -16.50 -25.09 -2.13
N HIS A 58 -16.98 -24.44 -3.20
CA HIS A 58 -18.40 -24.37 -3.47
C HIS A 58 -18.76 -24.71 -4.92
N ASP A 59 -17.82 -25.01 -5.82
CA ASP A 59 -18.11 -25.24 -7.25
C ASP A 59 -18.94 -24.11 -7.92
N TYR A 60 -18.99 -22.91 -7.32
CA TYR A 60 -19.88 -21.83 -7.75
C TYR A 60 -19.13 -20.58 -8.23
N VAL A 61 -19.58 -20.06 -9.36
CA VAL A 61 -19.23 -18.75 -9.93
C VAL A 61 -20.03 -17.66 -9.24
N ILE A 62 -19.38 -16.57 -8.78
CA ILE A 62 -20.07 -15.44 -8.16
C ILE A 62 -20.72 -14.59 -9.26
N SER A 63 -22.06 -14.61 -9.27
CA SER A 63 -22.97 -13.54 -9.71
C SER A 63 -22.55 -12.73 -10.95
N SER A 64 -22.98 -13.18 -12.12
CA SER A 64 -23.24 -12.24 -13.22
C SER A 64 -24.39 -11.32 -12.80
N GLY A 65 -24.14 -10.02 -12.58
CA GLY A 65 -25.22 -9.06 -12.40
C GLY A 65 -26.24 -9.12 -13.56
N LYS A 66 -27.42 -8.49 -13.42
CA LYS A 66 -28.58 -8.55 -14.35
C LYS A 66 -28.33 -8.39 -15.86
N ARG A 67 -27.10 -8.08 -16.30
CA ARG A 67 -26.68 -7.94 -17.70
C ARG A 67 -26.01 -9.19 -18.30
N GLY A 68 -25.73 -10.23 -17.50
CA GLY A 68 -25.20 -11.49 -18.00
C GLY A 68 -26.26 -12.57 -17.93
N ASN A 69 -26.79 -13.01 -19.07
CA ASN A 69 -27.36 -14.35 -19.19
C ASN A 69 -26.19 -15.33 -19.04
N TYR A 70 -25.80 -15.64 -17.80
CA TYR A 70 -24.88 -16.75 -17.53
C TYR A 70 -25.68 -18.05 -17.68
N ASN A 71 -26.10 -18.31 -18.91
CA ASN A 71 -26.50 -19.64 -19.33
C ASN A 71 -25.30 -20.53 -19.08
N GLU A 72 -25.47 -21.58 -18.26
CA GLU A 72 -24.74 -22.86 -18.14
C GLU A 72 -23.62 -23.12 -19.16
N LYS A 73 -22.66 -22.20 -19.30
CA LYS A 73 -21.51 -22.35 -20.17
C LYS A 73 -20.52 -23.19 -19.40
N GLU A 74 -20.17 -24.33 -19.99
CA GLU A 74 -19.09 -25.18 -19.51
C GLU A 74 -17.81 -24.32 -19.42
N ILE A 75 -17.35 -24.05 -18.20
CA ILE A 75 -16.14 -23.29 -17.94
C ILE A 75 -14.97 -24.16 -18.37
N LYS A 76 -14.15 -23.69 -19.31
CA LYS A 76 -12.96 -24.41 -19.76
C LYS A 76 -11.70 -23.62 -19.54
N LYS A 77 -11.71 -22.34 -19.89
CA LYS A 77 -10.51 -21.50 -19.83
C LYS A 77 -10.61 -20.46 -18.73
N VAL A 78 -9.67 -20.50 -17.79
CA VAL A 78 -9.72 -19.68 -16.57
C VAL A 78 -8.46 -18.83 -16.47
N LEU A 79 -8.64 -17.56 -16.08
CA LEU A 79 -7.54 -16.66 -15.76
C LEU A 79 -7.46 -16.40 -14.26
N VAL A 80 -6.42 -16.93 -13.61
CA VAL A 80 -6.07 -16.61 -12.22
C VAL A 80 -5.28 -15.31 -12.19
N VAL A 81 -5.71 -14.34 -11.38
CA VAL A 81 -5.16 -12.98 -11.37
C VAL A 81 -4.71 -12.58 -9.97
N ASP A 82 -3.46 -12.12 -9.89
CA ASP A 82 -2.91 -11.41 -8.73
C ASP A 82 -2.52 -9.96 -9.07
N ASP A 83 -2.21 -9.14 -8.07
CA ASP A 83 -1.71 -7.78 -8.29
C ASP A 83 -0.25 -7.79 -8.74
N SER A 84 0.59 -8.59 -8.09
CA SER A 84 2.01 -8.68 -8.41
C SER A 84 2.61 -10.05 -8.08
N ILE A 85 3.64 -10.43 -8.82
CA ILE A 85 4.48 -11.58 -8.49
C ILE A 85 5.89 -11.10 -8.13
N ASN A 86 6.39 -11.53 -6.96
CA ASN A 86 7.81 -11.41 -6.59
C ASN A 86 8.49 -12.78 -6.65
N GLU A 87 8.40 -13.60 -5.60
CA GLU A 87 8.98 -14.95 -5.63
C GLU A 87 8.02 -16.02 -6.20
N GLY A 88 6.71 -15.73 -6.20
CA GLY A 88 5.68 -16.64 -6.71
C GLY A 88 5.00 -17.50 -5.66
N TRP A 89 5.18 -17.23 -4.35
CA TRP A 89 4.58 -18.03 -3.28
C TRP A 89 3.06 -18.13 -3.38
N GLU A 90 2.35 -17.00 -3.55
CA GLU A 90 0.88 -17.01 -3.66
C GLU A 90 0.39 -17.67 -4.96
N ILE A 91 1.11 -17.47 -6.06
CA ILE A 91 0.82 -18.16 -7.33
C ILE A 91 0.99 -19.68 -7.17
N ASN A 92 2.06 -20.13 -6.51
CA ASN A 92 2.28 -21.56 -6.26
C ASN A 92 1.21 -22.13 -5.34
N ARG A 93 0.81 -21.38 -4.31
CA ARG A 93 -0.32 -21.75 -3.44
C ARG A 93 -1.63 -21.84 -4.22
N ALA A 94 -1.85 -20.95 -5.18
CA ALA A 94 -3.00 -21.02 -6.08
C ALA A 94 -2.96 -22.26 -6.98
N ARG A 95 -1.78 -22.62 -7.51
CA ARG A 95 -1.57 -23.86 -8.26
C ARG A 95 -1.95 -25.10 -7.44
N GLU A 96 -1.49 -25.17 -6.19
CA GLU A 96 -1.83 -26.27 -5.29
C GLU A 96 -3.32 -26.36 -4.98
N LYS A 97 -3.99 -25.22 -4.79
CA LYS A 97 -5.44 -25.16 -4.54
C LYS A 97 -6.28 -25.62 -5.74
N LEU A 98 -5.76 -25.44 -6.96
CA LEU A 98 -6.46 -25.74 -8.21
C LEU A 98 -5.98 -27.04 -8.87
N LYS A 99 -5.10 -27.81 -8.22
CA LYS A 99 -4.50 -29.03 -8.78
C LYS A 99 -5.53 -30.10 -9.19
N ASP A 100 -6.65 -30.16 -8.48
CA ASP A 100 -7.70 -31.16 -8.71
C ASP A 100 -8.65 -30.77 -9.85
N HIS A 101 -8.44 -29.60 -10.48
CA HIS A 101 -9.24 -29.07 -11.61
C HIS A 101 -8.48 -29.22 -12.94
N SER A 102 -7.99 -30.43 -13.21
CA SER A 102 -7.16 -30.73 -14.39
C SER A 102 -7.91 -30.69 -15.72
N ASP A 103 -9.24 -30.65 -15.66
CA ASP A 103 -10.15 -30.50 -16.79
C ASP A 103 -10.18 -29.07 -17.35
N LEU A 104 -9.68 -28.08 -16.60
CA LEU A 104 -9.63 -26.67 -16.98
C LEU A 104 -8.27 -26.28 -17.60
N ASP A 105 -8.30 -25.42 -18.62
CA ASP A 105 -7.13 -24.66 -19.08
C ASP A 105 -6.94 -23.43 -18.16
N ILE A 106 -6.12 -23.62 -17.12
CA ILE A 106 -5.85 -22.58 -16.11
C ILE A 106 -4.60 -21.79 -16.49
N LYS A 107 -4.76 -20.48 -16.67
CA LYS A 107 -3.68 -19.51 -16.89
C LYS A 107 -3.48 -18.66 -15.65
N TYR A 108 -2.22 -18.46 -15.27
CA TYR A 108 -1.83 -17.68 -14.09
C TYR A 108 -1.26 -16.36 -14.54
N SER A 109 -1.63 -15.29 -13.84
CA SER A 109 -1.27 -13.95 -14.25
C SER A 109 -1.14 -13.00 -13.07
N ALA A 110 -0.38 -11.93 -13.28
CA ALA A 110 -0.30 -10.83 -12.35
C ALA A 110 -0.14 -9.51 -13.12
N VAL A 111 -0.65 -8.39 -12.61
CA VAL A 111 -0.47 -7.09 -13.29
C VAL A 111 1.02 -6.77 -13.39
N TYR A 112 1.73 -6.91 -12.27
CA TYR A 112 3.15 -6.57 -12.16
C TYR A 112 4.02 -7.81 -11.93
N SER A 113 5.06 -7.98 -12.76
CA SER A 113 6.10 -8.98 -12.54
C SER A 113 7.41 -8.33 -12.09
N CYS A 114 8.35 -9.12 -11.58
CA CYS A 114 9.75 -8.73 -11.45
C CYS A 114 10.60 -9.52 -12.47
N PRO A 115 11.80 -9.03 -12.84
CA PRO A 115 12.62 -9.67 -13.88
C PRO A 115 12.88 -11.16 -13.64
N SER A 116 13.02 -11.56 -12.37
CA SER A 116 13.30 -12.94 -11.96
C SER A 116 12.10 -13.90 -12.01
N SER A 117 10.89 -13.42 -12.25
CA SER A 117 9.66 -14.23 -12.13
C SER A 117 8.73 -14.17 -13.33
N GLU A 118 9.14 -13.53 -14.42
CA GLU A 118 8.39 -13.48 -15.69
C GLU A 118 8.01 -14.88 -16.19
N ASN A 119 8.93 -15.83 -16.08
CA ASN A 119 8.74 -17.20 -16.57
C ASN A 119 7.88 -18.10 -15.65
N LYS A 120 7.35 -17.57 -14.53
CA LYS A 120 6.55 -18.34 -13.55
C LYS A 120 5.05 -18.23 -13.77
N ILE A 121 4.61 -17.32 -14.64
CA ILE A 121 3.22 -17.01 -14.94
C ILE A 121 3.01 -16.91 -16.46
N ASP A 122 1.77 -17.13 -16.90
CA ASP A 122 1.40 -17.13 -18.32
C ASP A 122 1.27 -15.71 -18.89
N PHE A 123 0.76 -14.77 -18.09
CA PHE A 123 0.55 -13.39 -18.52
C PHE A 123 0.94 -12.37 -17.44
N PHE A 124 1.54 -11.27 -17.87
CA PHE A 124 1.70 -10.07 -17.05
C PHE A 124 1.62 -8.81 -17.91
N TYR A 125 1.37 -7.65 -17.27
CA TYR A 125 1.31 -6.39 -18.00
C TYR A 125 2.66 -5.67 -18.06
N LYS A 126 3.32 -5.51 -16.90
CA LYS A 126 4.54 -4.69 -16.78
C LYS A 126 5.52 -5.29 -15.78
N ILE A 127 6.81 -5.14 -16.07
CA ILE A 127 7.89 -5.43 -15.12
C ILE A 127 8.12 -4.21 -14.23
N VAL A 128 8.16 -4.42 -12.91
CA VAL A 128 8.51 -3.41 -11.92
C VAL A 128 9.71 -3.91 -11.14
N GLU A 129 10.86 -3.24 -11.29
CA GLU A 129 12.13 -3.62 -10.66
C GLU A 129 12.18 -3.27 -9.17
N HIS A 130 13.02 -3.98 -8.42
CA HIS A 130 13.30 -3.65 -7.02
C HIS A 130 14.23 -2.43 -6.89
N PRO A 131 14.11 -1.65 -5.81
CA PRO A 131 13.10 -1.74 -4.77
C PRO A 131 11.75 -1.18 -5.27
N ARG A 132 10.66 -1.89 -4.98
CA ARG A 132 9.29 -1.49 -5.35
C ARG A 132 8.32 -1.58 -4.19
N CYS A 133 7.31 -0.72 -4.20
CA CYS A 133 6.21 -0.74 -3.24
C CYS A 133 4.90 -0.37 -3.92
N PHE A 134 3.79 -0.81 -3.33
CA PHE A 134 2.45 -0.52 -3.80
C PHE A 134 1.68 0.20 -2.71
N GLU A 135 0.81 1.14 -3.09
CA GLU A 135 0.01 1.92 -2.15
C GLU A 135 -0.74 1.03 -1.14
N TRP A 136 -1.33 -0.06 -1.59
CA TRP A 136 -2.13 -0.97 -0.75
C TRP A 136 -1.31 -1.87 0.19
N ASN A 137 0.02 -1.88 0.08
CA ASN A 137 0.86 -2.74 0.93
C ASN A 137 2.03 -2.01 1.61
N ILE A 138 2.19 -0.71 1.37
CA ILE A 138 3.36 0.03 1.85
C ILE A 138 3.53 -0.01 3.36
N MET A 139 2.41 0.03 4.10
CA MET A 139 2.39 -0.03 5.57
C MET A 139 2.69 -1.42 6.15
N HIS A 140 2.80 -2.43 5.28
CA HIS A 140 3.08 -3.81 5.65
C HIS A 140 4.45 -4.26 5.16
N HIS A 141 5.16 -3.44 4.38
CA HIS A 141 6.42 -3.83 3.77
C HIS A 141 7.59 -3.82 4.76
N CYS A 142 8.54 -4.74 4.59
CA CYS A 142 9.77 -4.78 5.39
C CYS A 142 10.67 -3.54 5.19
N PHE A 143 10.38 -2.69 4.18
CA PHE A 143 11.11 -1.45 3.95
C PHE A 143 10.85 -0.42 5.04
N LEU A 144 9.79 -0.56 5.83
CA LEU A 144 9.55 0.31 6.98
C LEU A 144 10.70 0.25 8.00
N GLN A 145 11.39 -0.88 8.11
CA GLN A 145 12.62 -1.03 8.92
C GLN A 145 13.81 -0.23 8.39
N LYS A 146 13.65 0.41 7.24
CA LYS A 146 14.58 1.35 6.61
C LYS A 146 13.87 2.62 6.17
N SER A 147 12.74 2.97 6.79
CA SER A 147 11.96 4.16 6.43
C SER A 147 11.74 5.05 7.63
N CYS A 148 11.67 6.36 7.37
CA CYS A 148 11.23 7.33 8.35
C CYS A 148 9.82 7.81 8.03
N LEU A 149 8.99 7.97 9.06
CA LEU A 149 7.58 8.31 8.92
C LEU A 149 7.29 9.53 9.79
N ASP A 150 6.48 10.46 9.27
CA ASP A 150 5.77 11.36 10.16
C ASP A 150 4.66 10.60 10.91
N ILE A 151 4.15 11.21 11.98
CA ILE A 151 3.03 10.69 12.77
C ILE A 151 1.72 11.33 12.30
N ASP A 152 1.64 12.66 12.42
CA ASP A 152 0.42 13.42 12.16
C ASP A 152 0.12 13.45 10.64
N GLY A 153 -1.12 13.14 10.27
CA GLY A 153 -1.53 12.99 8.88
C GLY A 153 -1.07 11.69 8.19
N VAL A 154 -0.15 10.92 8.77
CA VAL A 154 0.31 9.63 8.23
C VAL A 154 -0.30 8.46 8.99
N ILE A 155 0.13 8.20 10.24
CA ILE A 155 -0.37 7.06 11.03
C ILE A 155 -1.59 7.44 11.88
N CYS A 156 -1.82 8.74 12.10
CA CYS A 156 -3.05 9.28 12.69
C CYS A 156 -3.52 10.51 11.93
N GLU A 157 -4.73 10.99 12.24
CA GLU A 157 -5.23 12.28 11.74
C GLU A 157 -4.38 13.45 12.27
N ASP A 158 -4.41 14.59 11.58
CA ASP A 158 -3.82 15.85 12.04
C ASP A 158 -4.69 16.49 13.14
N PRO A 159 -4.09 17.23 14.09
CA PRO A 159 -4.87 18.02 15.05
C PRO A 159 -5.63 19.12 14.31
N THR A 160 -6.86 19.37 14.74
CA THR A 160 -7.58 20.59 14.34
C THR A 160 -6.90 21.85 14.89
N GLY A 161 -7.27 23.01 14.37
CA GLY A 161 -6.76 24.29 14.87
C GLY A 161 -7.08 24.55 16.34
N GLU A 162 -8.21 24.02 16.84
CA GLU A 162 -8.62 24.13 18.25
C GLU A 162 -7.86 23.14 19.14
N GLU A 163 -7.62 21.92 18.65
CA GLU A 163 -6.83 20.91 19.38
C GLU A 163 -5.34 21.25 19.43
N ASN A 164 -4.82 22.02 18.48
CA ASN A 164 -3.43 22.46 18.47
C ASN A 164 -3.24 23.69 19.37
N ASP A 165 -3.60 23.58 20.65
CA ASP A 165 -3.57 24.67 21.64
C ASP A 165 -2.26 24.75 22.45
N ASP A 166 -1.39 23.74 22.31
CA ASP A 166 -0.20 23.52 23.14
C ASP A 166 -0.52 23.35 24.65
N GLY A 167 -1.73 22.86 24.94
CA GLY A 167 -2.32 22.72 26.27
C GLY A 167 -2.98 21.35 26.48
N GLU A 168 -4.12 21.35 27.15
CA GLU A 168 -4.84 20.12 27.53
C GLU A 168 -5.52 19.46 26.32
N GLU A 169 -6.05 20.25 25.39
CA GLU A 169 -6.71 19.72 24.19
C GLU A 169 -5.69 19.02 23.29
N TYR A 170 -4.48 19.57 23.15
CA TYR A 170 -3.43 18.93 22.38
C TYR A 170 -2.95 17.61 23.00
N ARG A 171 -2.83 17.55 24.34
CA ARG A 171 -2.51 16.28 25.03
C ARG A 171 -3.61 15.25 24.80
N ASN A 172 -4.87 15.67 24.91
CA ASN A 172 -6.01 14.80 24.67
C ASN A 172 -6.02 14.28 23.22
N PHE A 173 -5.75 15.15 22.25
CA PHE A 173 -5.56 14.77 20.85
C PHE A 173 -4.44 13.73 20.71
N ILE A 174 -3.23 13.97 21.25
CA ILE A 174 -2.11 13.03 21.11
C ILE A 174 -2.46 11.64 21.64
N LEU A 175 -3.15 11.55 22.78
CA LEU A 175 -3.52 10.29 23.42
C LEU A 175 -4.66 9.56 22.68
N ASN A 176 -5.51 10.29 21.95
CA ASN A 176 -6.75 9.77 21.37
C ASN A 176 -6.87 9.96 19.86
N ALA A 177 -5.80 10.42 19.19
CA ALA A 177 -5.79 10.70 17.77
C ALA A 177 -6.30 9.48 16.99
N LYS A 178 -7.20 9.74 16.04
CA LYS A 178 -7.83 8.69 15.26
C LYS A 178 -6.79 8.05 14.33
N PRO A 179 -6.66 6.72 14.33
CA PRO A 179 -5.66 6.03 13.51
C PRO A 179 -5.99 6.18 12.03
N LYS A 180 -4.95 6.29 11.19
CA LYS A 180 -5.04 6.39 9.72
C LYS A 180 -4.35 5.19 9.09
N PHE A 181 -3.06 5.27 8.80
CA PHE A 181 -2.30 4.19 8.16
C PHE A 181 -1.40 3.46 9.17
N ILE A 182 -1.98 2.56 9.98
CA ILE A 182 -1.22 1.84 11.02
C ILE A 182 -0.27 0.82 10.37
N PRO A 183 1.05 0.93 10.62
CA PRO A 183 2.01 -0.03 10.10
C PRO A 183 1.90 -1.36 10.83
N THR A 184 2.11 -2.46 10.11
CA THR A 184 2.22 -3.82 10.71
C THR A 184 3.64 -4.36 10.65
N SER A 185 4.55 -3.62 10.02
CA SER A 185 5.97 -3.91 9.99
C SER A 185 6.70 -2.88 10.84
N LYS A 186 7.76 -3.33 11.53
CA LYS A 186 8.59 -2.46 12.36
C LYS A 186 9.08 -1.24 11.57
N VAL A 187 8.90 -0.06 12.13
CA VAL A 187 9.32 1.22 11.56
C VAL A 187 10.72 1.57 12.05
N LYS A 188 11.60 2.06 11.18
CA LYS A 188 12.92 2.50 11.63
C LYS A 188 12.81 3.73 12.51
N CYS A 189 12.26 4.82 11.97
CA CYS A 189 12.22 6.07 12.72
C CYS A 189 10.92 6.83 12.52
N PHE A 190 10.29 7.27 13.61
CA PHE A 190 9.29 8.32 13.54
C PHE A 190 9.99 9.67 13.66
N VAL A 191 9.71 10.59 12.73
CA VAL A 191 10.24 11.96 12.73
C VAL A 191 9.07 12.93 12.68
N THR A 192 8.68 13.44 13.85
CA THR A 192 7.45 14.21 14.01
C THR A 192 7.72 15.65 14.45
N SER A 193 6.84 16.55 14.04
CA SER A 193 6.82 17.94 14.51
C SER A 193 6.02 18.16 15.80
N ARG A 194 5.61 17.08 16.48
CA ARG A 194 5.20 17.11 17.89
C ARG A 194 6.40 17.56 18.74
N LEU A 195 6.13 18.35 19.79
CA LEU A 195 7.17 18.86 20.68
C LEU A 195 7.62 17.78 21.69
N GLU A 196 8.92 17.74 22.01
CA GLU A 196 9.52 16.78 22.96
C GLU A 196 8.78 16.67 24.31
N LYS A 197 8.19 17.77 24.80
CA LYS A 197 7.39 17.78 26.03
C LYS A 197 6.13 16.88 25.99
N TYR A 198 5.77 16.36 24.82
CA TYR A 198 4.66 15.41 24.60
C TYR A 198 5.13 14.00 24.24
N ARG A 199 6.41 13.69 24.47
CA ARG A 199 6.97 12.36 24.18
C ARG A 199 6.20 11.26 24.89
N SER A 200 5.94 11.41 26.19
CA SER A 200 5.25 10.39 26.98
C SER A 200 3.86 10.08 26.42
N GLU A 201 3.08 11.10 26.06
CA GLU A 201 1.76 10.91 25.45
C GLU A 201 1.85 10.26 24.05
N THR A 202 2.86 10.65 23.26
CA THR A 202 3.09 10.10 21.93
C THR A 202 3.46 8.61 22.00
N GLU A 203 4.37 8.23 22.90
CA GLU A 203 4.77 6.83 23.12
C GLU A 203 3.61 5.98 23.67
N MET A 204 2.75 6.57 24.53
CA MET A 204 1.53 5.91 25.00
C MET A 204 0.58 5.59 23.83
N TRP A 205 0.41 6.54 22.89
CA TRP A 205 -0.43 6.31 21.71
C TRP A 205 0.17 5.25 20.78
N LEU A 206 1.48 5.31 20.50
CA LEU A 206 2.17 4.31 19.67
C LEU A 206 2.03 2.90 20.26
N LYS A 207 2.20 2.77 21.58
CA LYS A 207 2.02 1.50 22.30
C LYS A 207 0.57 1.01 22.29
N LYS A 208 -0.42 1.91 22.40
CA LYS A 208 -1.85 1.57 22.36
C LYS A 208 -2.24 0.87 21.05
N TYR A 209 -1.60 1.21 19.93
CA TYR A 209 -1.85 0.61 18.62
C TYR A 209 -0.82 -0.46 18.22
N ASP A 210 -0.01 -0.95 19.17
CA ASP A 210 0.99 -2.00 18.95
C ASP A 210 1.97 -1.69 17.81
N ILE A 211 2.38 -0.43 17.71
CA ILE A 211 3.32 0.02 16.68
C ILE A 211 4.76 -0.21 17.17
N ASP A 212 5.49 -1.08 16.47
CA ASP A 212 6.90 -1.36 16.71
C ASP A 212 7.80 -0.39 15.94
N TYR A 213 8.76 0.24 16.63
CA TYR A 213 9.71 1.19 16.04
C TYR A 213 11.07 1.18 16.74
N ASP A 214 12.15 1.57 16.05
CA ASP A 214 13.47 1.71 16.67
C ASP A 214 13.65 3.07 17.38
N GLU A 215 13.28 4.17 16.70
CA GLU A 215 13.55 5.53 17.20
C GLU A 215 12.33 6.45 17.03
N LEU A 216 12.11 7.32 18.03
CA LEU A 216 11.14 8.42 17.97
C LEU A 216 11.89 9.74 18.14
N ILE A 217 11.96 10.51 17.04
CA ILE A 217 12.67 11.78 16.94
C ILE A 217 11.63 12.90 16.86
N MET A 218 11.62 13.78 17.87
CA MET A 218 10.62 14.83 18.01
C MET A 218 11.28 16.20 17.99
N LEU A 219 10.49 17.24 17.79
CA LEU A 219 11.01 18.59 17.66
C LEU A 219 11.27 19.20 19.05
N ASP A 220 12.52 19.49 19.37
CA ASP A 220 12.92 20.08 20.65
C ASP A 220 12.83 21.63 20.60
N LEU A 221 11.61 22.14 20.76
CA LEU A 221 11.31 23.56 20.88
C LEU A 221 10.42 23.80 22.12
N PRO A 222 10.49 24.98 22.75
CA PRO A 222 9.80 25.23 24.03
C PRO A 222 8.26 25.22 23.90
N ASP A 223 7.73 25.76 22.80
CA ASP A 223 6.29 25.97 22.63
C ASP A 223 5.85 25.99 21.16
N MET A 224 4.54 25.89 20.97
CA MET A 224 3.91 25.95 19.65
C MET A 224 4.19 27.28 18.94
N LYS A 225 4.20 28.40 19.67
CA LYS A 225 4.40 29.73 19.07
C LYS A 225 5.77 29.84 18.41
N THR A 226 6.79 29.28 19.05
CA THR A 226 8.15 29.18 18.55
C THR A 226 8.22 28.24 17.35
N ARG A 227 7.59 27.06 17.44
CA ARG A 227 7.47 26.11 16.32
C ARG A 227 6.84 26.74 15.08
N GLN A 228 5.71 27.43 15.23
CA GLN A 228 5.01 28.09 14.12
C GLN A 228 5.83 29.24 13.53
N LYS A 229 6.48 30.05 14.37
CA LYS A 229 7.33 31.16 13.93
C LYS A 229 8.53 30.69 13.11
N LEU A 230 9.17 29.60 13.55
CA LEU A 230 10.35 29.06 12.87
C LEU A 230 9.98 28.30 11.59
N ASN A 231 8.81 27.64 11.56
CA ASN A 231 8.29 26.90 10.40
C ASN A 231 9.33 25.94 9.79
N LEU A 232 10.05 25.21 10.66
CA LEU A 232 11.18 24.35 10.31
C LEU A 232 10.80 22.88 10.08
N GLN A 233 9.51 22.53 9.98
CA GLN A 233 9.07 21.12 9.99
C GLN A 233 9.73 20.30 8.88
N GLY A 234 9.66 20.79 7.63
CA GLY A 234 10.27 20.13 6.48
C GLY A 234 11.79 20.05 6.60
N LYS A 235 12.44 21.15 6.98
CA LYS A 235 13.91 21.21 7.17
C LYS A 235 14.41 20.26 8.28
N PHE A 236 13.76 20.26 9.43
CA PHE A 236 14.07 19.36 10.55
C PHE A 236 13.95 17.89 10.13
N LYS A 237 12.83 17.53 9.48
CA LYS A 237 12.63 16.17 8.96
C LYS A 237 13.69 15.79 7.92
N ALA A 238 14.07 16.71 7.05
CA ALA A 238 15.11 16.51 6.05
C ALA A 238 16.50 16.29 6.66
N GLU A 239 16.87 17.07 7.68
CA GLU A 239 18.13 16.91 8.41
C GLU A 239 18.23 15.51 9.04
N VAL A 240 17.20 15.11 9.78
CA VAL A 240 17.13 13.76 10.38
C VAL A 240 17.19 12.67 9.30
N TYR A 241 16.43 12.83 8.21
CA TYR A 241 16.41 11.85 7.13
C TYR A 241 17.76 11.72 6.40
N ASN A 242 18.53 12.81 6.30
CA ASN A 242 19.89 12.80 5.75
C ASN A 242 20.90 12.12 6.68
N GLU A 243 20.80 12.35 7.99
CA GLU A 243 21.69 11.73 8.99
C GLU A 243 21.54 10.21 9.04
N LYS A 244 20.34 9.69 8.76
CA LYS A 244 20.05 8.25 8.70
C LYS A 244 20.40 7.68 7.33
N SER A 245 21.68 7.45 7.06
CA SER A 245 22.23 7.04 5.75
C SER A 245 21.66 5.74 5.17
N ASP A 246 21.15 4.83 5.99
CA ASP A 246 20.57 3.55 5.61
C ASP A 246 19.04 3.56 5.44
N THR A 247 18.41 4.73 5.61
CA THR A 247 16.99 4.92 5.30
C THR A 247 16.80 5.16 3.80
N ILE A 248 15.75 4.54 3.23
CA ILE A 248 15.49 4.50 1.78
C ILE A 248 14.20 5.21 1.36
N LEU A 249 13.36 5.59 2.33
CA LEU A 249 12.10 6.26 2.11
C LEU A 249 11.74 7.13 3.32
N PHE A 250 11.21 8.32 3.05
CA PHE A 250 10.46 9.09 4.03
C PHE A 250 8.98 9.08 3.66
N ILE A 251 8.06 8.95 4.63
CA ILE A 251 6.62 9.02 4.39
C ILE A 251 6.08 10.24 5.16
N GLU A 252 5.49 11.16 4.41
CA GLU A 252 4.98 12.44 4.85
C GLU A 252 3.53 12.59 4.37
N SER A 253 2.70 13.35 5.07
CA SER A 253 1.32 13.62 4.64
C SER A 253 1.23 14.88 3.79
N SER A 254 1.96 15.93 4.17
CA SER A 254 1.90 17.23 3.52
C SER A 254 2.70 17.28 2.22
N GLU A 255 2.04 17.54 1.09
CA GLU A 255 2.70 17.70 -0.22
C GLU A 255 3.83 18.75 -0.18
N ARG A 256 3.64 19.85 0.54
CA ARG A 256 4.66 20.90 0.69
C ARG A 256 5.89 20.36 1.43
N GLN A 257 5.70 19.69 2.57
CA GLN A 257 6.81 19.14 3.34
C GLN A 257 7.48 17.98 2.60
N ALA A 258 6.71 17.13 1.93
CA ALA A 258 7.24 16.02 1.15
C ALA A 258 8.20 16.51 0.06
N LYS A 259 7.79 17.55 -0.70
CA LYS A 259 8.66 18.20 -1.70
C LYS A 259 9.89 18.82 -1.07
N GLU A 260 9.73 19.58 0.01
CA GLU A 260 10.85 20.21 0.72
C GLU A 260 11.87 19.18 1.22
N ILE A 261 11.42 18.08 1.83
CA ILE A 261 12.27 16.99 2.29
C ILE A 261 12.97 16.32 1.10
N ALA A 262 12.26 16.03 0.01
CA ALA A 262 12.84 15.41 -1.17
C ALA A 262 13.91 16.31 -1.82
N GLU A 263 13.65 17.61 -1.92
CA GLU A 263 14.59 18.60 -2.46
C GLU A 263 15.86 18.73 -1.60
N LEU A 264 15.71 18.79 -0.27
CA LEU A 264 16.84 18.93 0.65
C LEU A 264 17.68 17.66 0.79
N THR A 265 17.05 16.48 0.67
CA THR A 265 17.73 15.20 0.86
C THR A 265 18.17 14.53 -0.43
N GLN A 266 17.55 14.88 -1.57
CA GLN A 266 17.69 14.15 -2.84
C GLN A 266 17.36 12.65 -2.69
N LYS A 267 16.55 12.30 -1.70
CA LYS A 267 16.11 10.92 -1.39
C LYS A 267 14.60 10.78 -1.64
N PRO A 268 14.08 9.55 -1.84
CA PRO A 268 12.65 9.33 -2.09
C PRO A 268 11.78 9.76 -0.89
N VAL A 269 10.66 10.44 -1.15
CA VAL A 269 9.67 10.87 -0.14
C VAL A 269 8.26 10.63 -0.65
N LEU A 270 7.50 9.76 0.00
CA LEU A 270 6.10 9.52 -0.33
C LEU A 270 5.20 10.49 0.41
N CYS A 271 4.36 11.19 -0.35
CA CYS A 271 3.24 11.99 0.17
C CYS A 271 1.98 11.12 0.25
N THR A 272 1.43 10.90 1.45
CA THR A 272 0.22 10.07 1.62
C THR A 272 -1.08 10.77 1.23
N ASP A 273 -1.10 12.11 1.16
CA ASP A 273 -2.32 12.85 0.80
C ASP A 273 -2.65 12.74 -0.69
N ASN A 274 -1.63 12.60 -1.54
CA ASN A 274 -1.81 12.43 -2.99
C ASN A 274 -1.24 11.11 -3.53
N MET A 275 -0.62 10.29 -2.68
CA MET A 275 0.03 9.03 -3.02
C MET A 275 1.02 9.19 -4.19
N VAL A 276 1.92 10.17 -4.03
CA VAL A 276 3.02 10.48 -4.97
C VAL A 276 4.35 10.38 -4.25
N LEU A 277 5.30 9.68 -4.87
CA LEU A 277 6.69 9.52 -4.45
C LEU A 277 7.59 10.57 -5.12
#